data_AF-A0A368GT50-F1
#
_entry.id   AF-A0A368GT50-F1
#
_cell.length_a   1.000
_cell.length_b   1.000
_cell.length_c   1.000
_cell.angle_alpha   90.00
_cell.angle_beta   90.00
_cell.angle_gamma   90.00
#
_symmetry.space_group_name_H-M   'P 1'
#
loop_
_entity.id
_entity.type
_entity.pdbx_description
1 polymer ?
#
loop_
_entity_poly.entity_id
_entity_poly.type
_entity_poly.pdbx_seq_one_letter_code
_entity_poly.pdbx_strand_id
1 'polypeptide(L)'
;MRFMQLVEEADLSAFHEKKQWVAGGYVSTYFYNAFMAVWNGGLKESLEVLHAKYPDYDVWVTGHSLGASMASLAASYVISMQRINGSDVRLITYGQPRTGDWAFAAAHNKQLPFSYRVVHWREVVPHIPMKGFEGYWHHESEVTQPDR
;
A
#
# COMPACT_ATOMS: atom_id res chain seq x y z
N MET A 1 -27.98 -1.92 8.08
CA MET A 1 -27.17 -2.97 8.75
C MET A 1 -26.80 -4.17 7.86
N ARG A 2 -27.51 -4.49 6.76
CA ARG A 2 -27.18 -5.63 5.88
C ARG A 2 -26.16 -5.33 4.76
N PHE A 3 -26.02 -4.06 4.37
CA PHE A 3 -25.11 -3.61 3.31
C PHE A 3 -23.64 -3.58 3.75
N MET A 4 -23.37 -3.12 4.97
CA MET A 4 -22.01 -3.08 5.55
C MET A 4 -21.40 -4.47 5.71
N GLN A 5 -22.20 -5.46 6.14
CA GLN A 5 -21.74 -6.83 6.27
C GLN A 5 -21.31 -7.43 4.92
N LEU A 6 -22.03 -7.12 3.84
CA LEU A 6 -21.71 -7.63 2.50
C LEU A 6 -20.40 -7.03 1.96
N VAL A 7 -20.16 -5.75 2.25
CA VAL A 7 -18.90 -5.07 1.91
C VAL A 7 -17.74 -5.66 2.72
N GLU A 8 -17.96 -5.90 4.01
CA GLU A 8 -16.94 -6.48 4.89
C GLU A 8 -16.58 -7.94 4.50
N GLU A 9 -17.56 -8.76 4.14
CA GLU A 9 -17.34 -10.11 3.62
C GLU A 9 -16.62 -10.11 2.27
N ALA A 10 -17.00 -9.18 1.37
CA ALA A 10 -16.32 -9.01 0.08
C ALA A 10 -14.87 -8.54 0.28
N ASP A 11 -14.65 -7.60 1.19
CA ASP A 11 -13.30 -7.16 1.57
C ASP A 11 -12.50 -8.34 2.12
N LEU A 12 -13.02 -9.08 3.11
CA LEU A 12 -12.37 -10.28 3.68
C LEU A 12 -12.02 -11.33 2.62
N SER A 13 -12.90 -11.56 1.65
CA SER A 13 -12.64 -12.48 0.55
C SER A 13 -11.50 -12.02 -0.37
N ALA A 14 -11.31 -10.69 -0.53
CA ALA A 14 -10.20 -10.12 -1.28
C ALA A 14 -8.83 -10.32 -0.59
N PHE A 15 -8.81 -10.72 0.69
CA PHE A 15 -7.58 -10.99 1.44
C PHE A 15 -7.20 -12.47 1.51
N HIS A 16 -8.08 -13.41 1.14
CA HIS A 16 -7.78 -14.86 1.17
C HIS A 16 -6.66 -15.26 0.21
N GLU A 17 -6.68 -14.72 -1.02
CA GLU A 17 -5.66 -15.02 -2.00
C GLU A 17 -4.47 -14.07 -1.88
N LYS A 18 -3.28 -14.69 -1.83
CA LYS A 18 -2.02 -13.99 -1.64
C LYS A 18 -1.07 -14.23 -2.78
N LYS A 19 -0.28 -13.20 -3.10
CA LYS A 19 0.76 -13.26 -4.12
C LYS A 19 2.09 -12.84 -3.53
N GLN A 20 3.13 -13.59 -3.88
CA GLN A 20 4.49 -13.25 -3.47
C GLN A 20 4.86 -11.86 -3.99
N TRP A 21 5.40 -11.03 -3.10
CA TRP A 21 5.77 -9.67 -3.42
C TRP A 21 7.26 -9.54 -3.70
N VAL A 22 7.61 -8.64 -4.62
CA VAL A 22 8.99 -8.46 -5.12
C VAL A 22 9.98 -8.06 -4.02
N ALA A 23 9.53 -7.30 -3.02
CA ALA A 23 10.35 -6.88 -1.89
C ALA A 23 10.47 -7.95 -0.79
N GLY A 24 9.73 -9.06 -0.90
CA GLY A 24 9.61 -10.09 0.13
C GLY A 24 8.20 -10.17 0.72
N GLY A 25 7.88 -11.36 1.25
CA GLY A 25 6.56 -11.67 1.82
C GLY A 25 5.47 -11.81 0.75
N TYR A 26 4.23 -11.63 1.20
CA TYR A 26 3.04 -11.80 0.39
C TYR A 26 2.06 -10.64 0.56
N VAL A 27 1.38 -10.27 -0.52
CA VAL A 27 0.35 -9.22 -0.55
C VAL A 27 -0.98 -9.80 -1.04
N SER A 28 -2.10 -9.12 -0.75
CA SER A 28 -3.40 -9.50 -1.34
C SER A 28 -3.31 -9.52 -2.87
N THR A 29 -3.78 -10.60 -3.49
CA THR A 29 -3.89 -10.75 -4.94
C THR A 29 -4.78 -9.66 -5.54
N TYR A 30 -5.82 -9.22 -4.83
CA TYR A 30 -6.70 -8.15 -5.27
C TYR A 30 -5.96 -6.82 -5.43
N PHE A 31 -5.23 -6.38 -4.39
CA PHE A 31 -4.44 -5.16 -4.47
C PHE A 31 -3.31 -5.26 -5.47
N TYR A 32 -2.65 -6.42 -5.56
CA TYR A 32 -1.63 -6.69 -6.56
C TYR A 32 -2.19 -6.48 -7.98
N ASN A 33 -3.33 -7.10 -8.30
CA ASN A 33 -3.91 -7.03 -9.63
C ASN A 33 -4.35 -5.61 -9.98
N ALA A 34 -4.98 -4.90 -9.03
CA ALA A 34 -5.38 -3.52 -9.20
C ALA A 34 -4.18 -2.60 -9.47
N PHE A 35 -3.11 -2.74 -8.68
CA PHE A 35 -1.87 -1.99 -8.90
C PHE A 35 -1.24 -2.33 -10.26
N MET A 36 -1.08 -3.60 -10.59
CA MET A 36 -0.42 -4.02 -11.84
C MET A 36 -1.21 -3.59 -13.09
N ALA A 37 -2.54 -3.54 -13.02
CA ALA A 37 -3.36 -3.03 -14.11
C ALA A 37 -3.04 -1.56 -14.43
N VAL A 38 -2.91 -0.72 -13.40
CA VAL A 38 -2.53 0.70 -13.58
C VAL A 38 -1.06 0.83 -13.97
N TRP A 39 -0.18 0.06 -13.34
CA TRP A 39 1.26 0.05 -13.63
C TRP A 39 1.53 -0.24 -15.11
N ASN A 40 0.95 -1.31 -15.63
CA ASN A 40 1.08 -1.73 -17.03
C ASN A 40 0.23 -0.90 -17.99
N GLY A 41 -0.69 -0.07 -17.47
CA GLY A 41 -1.59 0.78 -18.25
C GLY A 41 -0.99 2.12 -18.66
N GLY A 42 0.31 2.35 -18.45
CA GLY A 42 1.00 3.59 -18.83
C GLY A 42 1.68 4.32 -17.67
N LEU A 43 1.44 3.92 -16.42
CA LEU A 43 2.06 4.56 -15.26
C LEU A 43 3.57 4.32 -15.24
N LYS A 44 4.03 3.12 -15.61
CA LYS A 44 5.44 2.78 -15.70
C LYS A 44 6.18 3.74 -16.65
N GLU A 45 5.69 3.86 -17.87
CA GLU A 45 6.31 4.66 -18.93
C GLU A 45 6.31 6.15 -18.54
N SER A 46 5.20 6.63 -17.96
CA SER A 46 5.08 8.00 -17.48
C SER A 46 6.09 8.31 -16.38
N LEU A 47 6.28 7.39 -15.44
CA LEU A 47 7.26 7.53 -14.36
C LEU A 47 8.69 7.52 -14.91
N GLU A 48 9.03 6.60 -15.80
CA GLU A 48 10.37 6.51 -16.41
C GLU A 48 10.73 7.80 -17.16
N VAL A 49 9.79 8.35 -17.95
CA VAL A 49 9.99 9.63 -18.67
C VAL A 49 10.19 10.79 -17.69
N LEU A 50 9.37 10.89 -16.65
CA LEU A 50 9.46 11.99 -15.69
C LEU A 50 10.72 11.90 -14.82
N HIS A 51 11.10 10.69 -14.39
CA HIS A 51 12.30 10.49 -13.59
C HIS A 51 13.57 10.78 -14.39
N ALA A 52 13.62 10.41 -15.68
CA ALA A 52 14.73 10.78 -16.54
C ALA A 52 14.81 12.30 -16.78
N LYS A 53 13.66 12.98 -16.84
CA LYS A 53 13.59 14.43 -17.04
C LYS A 53 13.93 15.23 -15.78
N TYR A 54 13.59 14.70 -14.60
CA TYR A 54 13.77 15.35 -13.31
C TYR A 54 14.43 14.37 -12.32
N PRO A 55 15.73 14.06 -12.50
CA PRO A 55 16.41 13.02 -11.72
C PRO A 55 16.55 13.36 -10.23
N ASP A 56 16.53 14.66 -9.88
CA ASP A 56 16.72 15.13 -8.50
C ASP A 56 15.40 15.31 -7.73
N TYR A 57 14.26 14.91 -8.31
CA TYR A 57 12.94 15.12 -7.71
C TYR A 57 12.53 13.91 -6.86
N ASP A 58 11.97 14.20 -5.68
CA ASP A 58 11.32 13.19 -4.85
C ASP A 58 10.08 12.61 -5.56
N VAL A 59 9.87 11.30 -5.43
CA VAL A 59 8.68 10.59 -5.89
C VAL A 59 7.67 10.51 -4.75
N TRP A 60 6.61 11.29 -4.86
CA TRP A 60 5.50 11.28 -3.91
C TRP A 60 4.42 10.29 -4.34
N VAL A 61 4.05 9.39 -3.44
CA VAL A 61 3.02 8.39 -3.65
C VAL A 61 1.96 8.55 -2.56
N THR A 62 0.70 8.64 -2.97
CA THR A 62 -0.43 8.82 -2.05
C THR A 62 -1.66 8.07 -2.52
N GLY A 63 -2.55 7.78 -1.60
CA GLY A 63 -3.82 7.11 -1.90
C GLY A 63 -4.74 7.07 -0.69
N HIS A 64 -6.03 6.91 -0.96
CA HIS A 64 -7.08 6.79 0.04
C HIS A 64 -7.80 5.44 -0.08
N SER A 65 -8.16 4.82 1.04
CA SER A 65 -8.91 3.56 1.11
C SER A 65 -8.25 2.45 0.27
N LEU A 66 -8.91 1.88 -0.74
CA LEU A 66 -8.29 0.93 -1.67
C LEU A 66 -7.02 1.49 -2.34
N GLY A 67 -7.07 2.75 -2.77
CA GLY A 67 -5.94 3.43 -3.40
C GLY A 67 -4.75 3.58 -2.46
N ALA A 68 -4.97 3.57 -1.14
CA ALA A 68 -3.90 3.59 -0.15
C ALA A 68 -3.08 2.30 -0.18
N SER A 69 -3.72 1.14 -0.33
CA SER A 69 -3.02 -0.13 -0.53
C SER A 69 -2.24 -0.14 -1.84
N MET A 70 -2.84 0.34 -2.92
CA MET A 70 -2.15 0.45 -4.22
C MET A 70 -0.96 1.40 -4.15
N ALA A 71 -1.07 2.52 -3.41
CA ALA A 71 0.01 3.46 -3.18
C ALA A 71 1.18 2.82 -2.40
N SER A 72 0.89 2.02 -1.36
CA SER A 72 1.91 1.27 -0.61
C SER A 72 2.63 0.26 -1.50
N LEU A 73 1.89 -0.47 -2.35
CA LEU A 73 2.49 -1.36 -3.35
C LEU A 73 3.33 -0.60 -4.37
N ALA A 74 2.83 0.51 -4.92
CA ALA A 74 3.55 1.32 -5.90
C ALA A 74 4.88 1.84 -5.34
N ALA A 75 4.88 2.39 -4.12
CA ALA A 75 6.08 2.91 -3.47
C ALA A 75 7.15 1.81 -3.26
N SER A 76 6.75 0.62 -2.80
CA SER A 76 7.67 -0.53 -2.68
C SER A 76 8.16 -1.03 -4.04
N TYR A 77 7.29 -1.02 -5.06
CA TYR A 77 7.60 -1.54 -6.38
C TYR A 77 8.60 -0.67 -7.13
N VAL A 78 8.46 0.67 -7.09
CA VAL A 78 9.40 1.58 -7.77
C VAL A 78 10.82 1.48 -7.19
N ILE A 79 10.95 1.26 -5.88
CA ILE A 79 12.25 1.04 -5.24
C ILE A 79 12.84 -0.29 -5.70
N SER A 80 12.03 -1.36 -5.71
CA SER A 80 12.50 -2.72 -6.00
C SER A 80 12.83 -2.94 -7.48
N MET A 81 12.00 -2.43 -8.38
CA MET A 81 12.04 -2.75 -9.82
C MET A 81 12.61 -1.62 -10.67
N GLN A 82 12.31 -0.37 -10.33
CA GLN A 82 12.86 0.80 -11.05
C GLN A 82 14.14 1.34 -10.41
N ARG A 83 14.57 0.74 -9.28
CA ARG A 83 15.82 1.05 -8.57
C ARG A 83 15.91 2.52 -8.14
N ILE A 84 14.77 3.18 -7.95
CA ILE A 84 14.70 4.50 -7.33
C ILE A 84 15.16 4.35 -5.88
N ASN A 85 16.01 5.25 -5.40
CA ASN A 85 16.49 5.18 -4.03
C ASN A 85 15.32 5.38 -3.06
N GLY A 86 15.22 4.54 -2.03
CA GLY A 86 14.17 4.64 -1.01
C GLY A 86 14.18 5.99 -0.27
N SER A 87 15.34 6.66 -0.20
CA SER A 87 15.45 8.02 0.36
C SER A 87 14.72 9.08 -0.44
N ASP A 88 14.38 8.81 -1.69
CA ASP A 88 13.81 9.79 -2.62
C ASP A 88 12.31 9.50 -2.83
N VAL A 89 11.77 8.46 -2.18
CA VAL A 89 10.35 8.11 -2.22
C VAL A 89 9.67 8.56 -0.93
N ARG A 90 8.51 9.18 -1.07
CA ARG A 90 7.67 9.67 0.03
C ARG A 90 6.30 9.03 -0.07
N LEU A 91 5.90 8.26 0.94
CA LEU A 91 4.59 7.61 0.98
C LEU A 91 3.72 8.20 2.10
N ILE A 92 2.55 8.72 1.72
CA ILE A 92 1.50 9.09 2.68
C ILE A 92 0.20 8.45 2.24
N THR A 93 -0.41 7.64 3.10
CA THR A 93 -1.67 6.96 2.80
C THR A 93 -2.77 7.35 3.76
N TYR A 94 -4.03 7.25 3.33
CA TYR A 94 -5.20 7.62 4.13
C TYR A 94 -6.18 6.43 4.20
N GLY A 95 -6.53 5.99 5.40
CA GLY A 95 -7.48 4.88 5.59
C GLY A 95 -6.98 3.55 4.99
N GLN A 96 -5.66 3.30 5.03
CA GLN A 96 -5.06 2.12 4.40
C GLN A 96 -5.46 0.81 5.11
N PRO A 97 -6.06 -0.18 4.42
CA PRO A 97 -6.28 -1.52 4.97
C PRO A 97 -4.96 -2.31 5.04
N ARG A 98 -4.93 -3.47 5.72
CA ARG A 98 -3.68 -4.27 5.78
C ARG A 98 -3.38 -4.87 4.40
N THR A 99 -2.29 -4.44 3.77
CA THR A 99 -1.99 -4.73 2.36
C THR A 99 -1.26 -6.07 2.16
N GLY A 100 -0.46 -6.50 3.14
CA GLY A 100 0.33 -7.74 3.06
C GLY A 100 0.66 -8.35 4.41
N ASP A 101 1.40 -9.45 4.37
CA ASP A 101 1.85 -10.17 5.55
C ASP A 101 2.98 -9.45 6.30
N TRP A 102 3.41 -10.02 7.42
CA TRP A 102 4.49 -9.46 8.23
C TRP A 102 5.81 -9.31 7.44
N ALA A 103 6.14 -10.27 6.58
CA ALA A 103 7.37 -10.22 5.80
C ALA A 103 7.34 -9.06 4.78
N PHE A 104 6.18 -8.82 4.15
CA PHE A 104 5.96 -7.63 3.34
C PHE A 104 6.07 -6.36 4.17
N ALA A 105 5.42 -6.29 5.33
CA ALA A 105 5.46 -5.11 6.20
C ALA A 105 6.89 -4.76 6.64
N ALA A 106 7.69 -5.77 7.03
CA ALA A 106 9.09 -5.61 7.41
C ALA A 106 9.95 -5.15 6.23
N ALA A 107 9.76 -5.73 5.05
CA ALA A 107 10.46 -5.31 3.83
C ALA A 107 10.11 -3.86 3.44
N HIS A 108 8.83 -3.52 3.50
CA HIS A 108 8.31 -2.19 3.21
C HIS A 108 8.92 -1.13 4.15
N ASN A 109 8.96 -1.39 5.46
CA ASN A 109 9.59 -0.49 6.44
C ASN A 109 11.08 -0.28 6.16
N LYS A 110 11.78 -1.35 5.74
CA LYS A 110 13.20 -1.27 5.39
C LYS A 110 13.44 -0.47 4.11
N GLN A 111 12.53 -0.55 3.13
CA GLN A 111 12.64 0.13 1.85
C GLN A 111 12.28 1.62 1.94
N LEU A 112 11.26 1.97 2.72
CA LEU A 112 10.64 3.29 2.75
C LEU A 112 10.87 3.98 4.09
N PRO A 113 11.99 4.72 4.26
CA PRO A 113 12.24 5.46 5.49
C PRO A 113 11.20 6.57 5.73
N PHE A 114 10.55 7.08 4.66
CA PHE A 114 9.45 8.03 4.75
C PHE A 114 8.14 7.36 4.31
N SER A 115 7.45 6.75 5.27
CA SER A 115 6.12 6.18 5.07
C SER A 115 5.23 6.48 6.26
N TYR A 116 4.06 7.06 6.00
CA TYR A 116 3.06 7.35 7.04
C TYR A 116 1.68 6.90 6.59
N ARG A 117 0.97 6.21 7.49
CA ARG A 117 -0.45 5.88 7.34
C ARG A 117 -1.28 6.82 8.20
N VAL A 118 -2.05 7.70 7.58
CA VAL A 118 -3.03 8.53 8.25
C VAL A 118 -4.32 7.72 8.40
N VAL A 119 -4.81 7.61 9.63
CA VAL A 119 -6.08 6.94 9.92
C VAL A 119 -7.00 7.88 10.70
N HIS A 120 -8.29 7.83 10.39
CA HIS A 120 -9.29 8.56 11.16
C HIS A 120 -9.91 7.66 12.23
N TRP A 121 -10.14 8.20 13.44
CA TRP A 121 -10.51 7.47 14.67
C TRP A 121 -11.75 6.56 14.55
N ARG A 122 -12.64 6.83 13.57
CA ARG A 122 -13.88 6.08 13.35
C ARG A 122 -13.86 5.12 12.16
N GLU A 123 -12.73 5.00 11.47
CA GLU A 123 -12.63 4.12 10.30
C GLU A 123 -12.40 2.67 10.71
N VAL A 124 -13.26 1.78 10.20
CA VAL A 124 -13.15 0.32 10.39
C VAL A 124 -12.15 -0.29 9.41
N VAL A 125 -11.97 0.35 8.24
CA VAL A 125 -11.14 -0.10 7.12
C VAL A 125 -9.65 -0.34 7.51
N PRO A 126 -8.99 0.50 8.33
CA PRO A 126 -7.63 0.24 8.81
C PRO A 126 -7.50 -0.99 9.70
N HIS A 127 -8.62 -1.53 10.20
CA HIS A 127 -8.64 -2.70 11.05
C HIS A 127 -8.96 -3.99 10.29
N ILE A 128 -9.16 -3.92 8.97
CA ILE A 128 -9.46 -5.06 8.11
C ILE A 128 -8.27 -5.41 7.22
N PRO A 129 -7.97 -6.71 7.03
CA PRO A 129 -8.42 -7.85 7.84
C PRO A 129 -7.85 -7.75 9.26
N MET A 130 -8.54 -8.26 10.29
CA MET A 130 -8.11 -8.17 11.70
C MET A 130 -6.63 -8.54 11.91
N LYS A 131 -5.96 -7.95 12.91
CA LYS A 131 -4.54 -8.22 13.19
C LYS A 131 -4.32 -9.73 13.38
N GLY A 132 -3.43 -10.32 12.59
CA GLY A 132 -3.14 -11.76 12.64
C GLY A 132 -4.10 -12.65 11.84
N PHE A 133 -5.18 -12.11 11.26
CA PHE A 133 -5.99 -12.85 10.28
C PHE A 133 -5.11 -13.14 9.05
N GLU A 134 -4.85 -14.42 8.82
CA GLU A 134 -3.93 -14.95 7.80
C GLU A 134 -2.50 -14.40 7.86
N GLY A 135 -2.07 -13.77 8.95
CA GLY A 135 -0.74 -13.17 9.08
C GLY A 135 -0.58 -11.78 8.47
N TYR A 136 -1.68 -11.10 8.10
CA TYR A 136 -1.64 -9.71 7.66
C TYR A 136 -1.15 -8.78 8.76
N TRP A 137 -0.24 -7.88 8.41
CA TRP A 137 0.36 -6.91 9.30
C TRP A 137 0.45 -5.53 8.65
N HIS A 138 0.31 -4.49 9.45
CA HIS A 138 0.58 -3.13 8.99
C HIS A 138 2.08 -2.85 8.98
N HIS A 139 2.53 -2.12 7.96
CA HIS A 139 3.84 -1.45 7.97
C HIS A 139 3.81 -0.26 8.95
N GLU A 140 4.96 0.13 9.50
CA GLU A 140 5.06 1.02 10.67
C GLU A 140 4.80 2.50 10.33
N SER A 141 4.40 3.27 11.36
CA SER A 141 4.05 4.70 11.36
C SER A 141 2.57 5.01 11.06
N GLU A 142 1.76 4.99 12.11
CA GLU A 142 0.36 5.42 12.10
C GLU A 142 0.25 6.84 12.67
N VAL A 143 -0.41 7.73 11.94
CA VAL A 143 -0.73 9.10 12.38
C VAL A 143 -2.24 9.21 12.52
N THR A 144 -2.73 9.28 13.75
CA THR A 144 -4.16 9.41 14.04
C THR A 144 -4.57 10.88 14.06
N GLN A 145 -5.61 11.25 13.30
CA GLN A 145 -6.20 12.58 13.40
C GLN A 145 -7.25 12.59 14.53
N PRO A 146 -7.11 13.43 15.59
CA PRO A 146 -8.09 13.52 16.67
C PRO A 146 -9.39 14.22 16.22
N ASP A 147 -10.53 13.79 16.77
CA ASP A 147 -11.83 14.48 16.63
C ASP A 147 -11.70 15.90 17.26
N ARG A 148 -12.15 16.94 16.54
CA ARG A 148 -12.26 18.31 17.05
C ARG A 148 -13.50 18.49 17.92
#